data_AF-A0A954RE86-F1
#
_entry.id   AF-A0A954RE86-F1
#
_cell.length_a   1.000
_cell.length_b   1.000
_cell.length_c   1.000
_cell.angle_alpha   90.00
_cell.angle_beta   90.00
_cell.angle_gamma   90.00
#
_symmetry.space_group_name_H-M   'P 1'
#
loop_
_entity.id
_entity.type
_entity.pdbx_description
1 polymer ?
#
loop_
_entity_poly.entity_id
_entity_poly.type
_entity_poly.pdbx_seq_one_letter_code
_entity_poly.pdbx_strand_id
1 'polypeptide(L)'
;MSSAYREALLLTAAEVRELVGTDERSVSTLNAIVKLIARRFEADVCSVYLLEPDRSHLILAANVGLRPDCVGKLRMTLREGLAGLVAEQLRPVAVEQASLHPRFKHFANAGEDAYHSFLGVPLIDQGLLQGVLVVQTIEARDFTEVEVRTLIDASEHLGPLVAEARTLEQFVAPIQARLWAVARNLWWCWNSDVATLFRELDPIRWRELDHNPIALLSELSLKQIEARAGQLVLHNRINQAFHRLQEYLKSQRTWGATYAGVLKGSPVAYFSAEFGLHESVPIYSGGLGVLAGDHVKSASDLGVPLIGVGLFYDQGYFRQRLDSHGWQQEDYLDVNVSQLPVQPALDAKGEPLQVDIQTRMGQISARVWKAAVGRCELLLLDSDVPGNAPEDRELTARLYGGDNRVRIRQELLLGVGGVRALRGLGIRPGVLHLNEGHSAFAALEMIRQRMVDDGLTRQEAAREVAAQTCFTTHTPVPAGHDRFNSQLIAEHLGPLAEAI
;
A
#
# COMPACT_ATOMS: atom_id res chain seq x y z
N MET A 1 4.84 -4.87 -42.99
CA MET A 1 3.49 -4.29 -42.77
C MET A 1 3.61 -2.77 -42.74
N SER A 2 2.76 -2.04 -43.45
CA SER A 2 2.96 -0.60 -43.72
C SER A 2 2.53 0.31 -42.56
N SER A 3 3.13 1.51 -42.49
CA SER A 3 2.77 2.61 -41.57
C SER A 3 1.27 2.92 -41.55
N ALA A 4 0.55 2.66 -42.65
CA ALA A 4 -0.89 2.91 -42.77
C ALA A 4 -1.74 1.94 -41.94
N TYR A 5 -1.29 0.70 -41.69
CA TYR A 5 -1.99 -0.22 -40.78
C TYR A 5 -1.86 0.23 -39.31
N ARG A 6 -0.70 0.83 -38.97
CA ARG A 6 -0.44 1.44 -37.66
C ARG A 6 -1.34 2.66 -37.41
N GLU A 7 -1.47 3.56 -38.39
CA GLU A 7 -2.41 4.69 -38.31
C GLU A 7 -3.87 4.23 -38.26
N ALA A 8 -4.22 3.19 -39.03
CA ALA A 8 -5.56 2.59 -39.04
C ALA A 8 -5.93 1.86 -37.73
N LEU A 9 -5.04 1.74 -36.75
CA LEU A 9 -5.24 1.08 -35.45
C LEU A 9 -5.14 2.03 -34.23
N LEU A 10 -4.53 3.20 -34.41
CA LEU A 10 -4.42 4.21 -33.36
C LEU A 10 -5.75 4.95 -33.12
N LEU A 11 -6.29 4.83 -31.90
CA LEU A 11 -7.29 5.76 -31.38
C LEU A 11 -6.63 7.14 -31.23
N THR A 12 -7.04 8.13 -32.02
CA THR A 12 -6.50 9.48 -31.84
C THR A 12 -7.10 10.11 -30.60
N ALA A 13 -6.31 10.90 -29.87
CA ALA A 13 -6.80 11.65 -28.71
C ALA A 13 -7.97 12.60 -29.06
N ALA A 14 -8.15 12.96 -30.34
CA ALA A 14 -9.29 13.73 -30.83
C ALA A 14 -10.60 12.91 -30.85
N GLU A 15 -10.57 11.69 -31.40
CA GLU A 15 -11.74 10.81 -31.49
C GLU A 15 -12.24 10.38 -30.11
N VAL A 16 -11.32 10.12 -29.17
CA VAL A 16 -11.67 9.76 -27.80
C VAL A 16 -12.35 10.94 -27.09
N ARG A 17 -11.93 12.19 -27.36
CA ARG A 17 -12.58 13.40 -26.82
C ARG A 17 -13.93 13.69 -27.45
N GLU A 18 -14.11 13.41 -28.73
CA GLU A 18 -15.39 13.59 -29.43
C GLU A 18 -16.47 12.64 -28.89
N LEU A 19 -16.10 11.39 -28.57
CA LEU A 19 -16.98 10.40 -27.92
C LEU A 19 -17.39 10.77 -26.48
N VAL A 20 -16.57 11.55 -25.79
CA VAL A 20 -16.86 12.06 -24.43
C VAL A 20 -17.79 13.28 -24.49
N GLY A 21 -17.80 14.03 -25.59
CA GLY A 21 -18.55 15.28 -25.72
C GLY A 21 -20.06 15.14 -25.98
N THR A 22 -20.58 13.93 -26.23
CA THR A 22 -21.94 13.75 -26.79
C THR A 22 -23.00 13.19 -25.83
N ASP A 23 -22.66 12.72 -24.63
CA ASP A 23 -23.67 12.12 -23.73
C ASP A 23 -23.23 12.16 -22.25
N GLU A 24 -24.03 12.77 -21.36
CA GLU A 24 -23.71 13.01 -19.94
C GLU A 24 -23.79 11.75 -19.04
N ARG A 25 -23.58 10.53 -19.58
CA ARG A 25 -23.60 9.29 -18.79
C ARG A 25 -22.41 8.40 -19.12
N SER A 26 -21.45 8.30 -18.19
CA SER A 26 -20.17 7.56 -18.26
C SER A 26 -20.26 6.12 -18.81
N VAL A 27 -21.39 5.44 -18.59
CA VAL A 27 -21.65 4.07 -19.09
C VAL A 27 -21.82 4.03 -20.62
N SER A 28 -22.36 5.08 -21.27
CA SER A 28 -22.48 5.10 -22.72
C SER A 28 -21.13 5.32 -23.41
N THR A 29 -20.23 6.10 -22.80
CA THR A 29 -18.86 6.36 -23.29
C THR A 29 -17.99 5.11 -23.29
N LEU A 30 -17.92 4.37 -22.18
CA LEU A 30 -17.14 3.13 -22.11
C LEU A 30 -17.67 2.07 -23.09
N ASN A 31 -18.99 1.98 -23.25
CA ASN A 31 -19.61 1.10 -24.24
C ASN A 31 -19.28 1.49 -25.70
N ALA A 32 -19.15 2.78 -26.00
CA ALA A 32 -18.73 3.25 -27.32
C ALA A 32 -17.25 2.92 -27.59
N ILE A 33 -16.40 3.06 -26.58
CA ILE A 33 -14.97 2.74 -26.65
C ILE A 33 -14.75 1.26 -26.92
N VAL A 34 -15.37 0.35 -26.15
CA VAL A 34 -15.21 -1.10 -26.37
C VAL A 34 -15.73 -1.53 -27.74
N LYS A 35 -16.79 -0.90 -28.27
CA LYS A 35 -17.27 -1.13 -29.65
C LYS A 35 -16.24 -0.70 -30.69
N LEU A 36 -15.59 0.44 -30.49
CA LEU A 36 -14.60 0.96 -31.40
C LEU A 36 -13.35 0.07 -31.41
N ILE A 37 -12.87 -0.35 -30.23
CA ILE A 37 -11.72 -1.25 -30.09
C ILE A 37 -12.03 -2.62 -30.69
N ALA A 38 -13.19 -3.21 -30.39
CA ALA A 38 -13.61 -4.49 -30.96
C ALA A 38 -13.59 -4.48 -32.50
N ARG A 39 -14.14 -3.41 -33.11
CA ARG A 39 -14.13 -3.27 -34.58
C ARG A 39 -12.73 -3.15 -35.15
N ARG A 40 -11.86 -2.39 -34.47
CA ARG A 40 -10.51 -2.07 -34.97
C ARG A 40 -9.54 -3.24 -34.83
N PHE A 41 -9.72 -4.03 -33.80
CA PHE A 41 -8.98 -5.29 -33.59
C PHE A 41 -9.62 -6.48 -34.32
N GLU A 42 -10.77 -6.30 -34.98
CA GLU A 42 -11.56 -7.40 -35.55
C GLU A 42 -11.78 -8.52 -34.53
N ALA A 43 -12.19 -8.12 -33.32
CA ALA A 43 -12.36 -9.01 -32.19
C ALA A 43 -13.84 -9.24 -31.87
N ASP A 44 -14.17 -10.48 -31.52
CA ASP A 44 -15.53 -10.88 -31.15
C ASP A 44 -15.94 -10.31 -29.79
N VAL A 45 -14.98 -10.17 -28.88
CA VAL A 45 -15.18 -9.60 -27.55
C VAL A 45 -14.22 -8.47 -27.28
N CYS A 46 -14.73 -7.37 -26.73
CA CYS A 46 -13.92 -6.37 -26.05
C CYS A 46 -14.60 -5.96 -24.75
N SER A 47 -13.87 -6.07 -23.64
CA SER A 47 -14.38 -5.86 -22.28
C SER A 47 -13.48 -4.94 -21.48
N VAL A 48 -14.09 -4.08 -20.67
CA VAL A 48 -13.39 -3.28 -19.66
C VAL A 48 -13.85 -3.73 -18.28
N TYR A 49 -12.90 -4.17 -17.46
CA TYR A 49 -13.09 -4.47 -16.06
C TYR A 49 -12.52 -3.32 -15.23
N LEU A 50 -13.29 -2.79 -14.28
CA LEU A 50 -12.83 -1.74 -13.38
C LEU A 50 -12.42 -2.33 -12.04
N LEU A 51 -11.36 -1.78 -11.46
CA LEU A 51 -10.93 -2.12 -10.11
C LEU A 51 -11.90 -1.48 -9.10
N GLU A 52 -12.59 -2.32 -8.33
CA GLU A 52 -13.50 -1.86 -7.28
C GLU A 52 -12.74 -1.11 -6.16
N PRO A 53 -13.42 -0.25 -5.36
CA PRO A 53 -12.77 0.56 -4.33
C PRO A 53 -12.00 -0.24 -3.25
N ASP A 54 -12.35 -1.52 -3.07
CA ASP A 54 -11.61 -2.43 -2.19
C ASP A 54 -10.21 -2.77 -2.71
N ARG A 55 -9.91 -2.49 -3.98
CA ARG A 55 -8.66 -2.83 -4.70
C ARG A 55 -8.35 -4.31 -4.74
N SER A 56 -9.33 -5.17 -4.51
CA SER A 56 -9.18 -6.63 -4.53
C SER A 56 -10.08 -7.31 -5.56
N HIS A 57 -11.10 -6.61 -6.07
CA HIS A 57 -12.01 -7.13 -7.08
C HIS A 57 -12.02 -6.31 -8.38
N LEU A 58 -12.20 -7.01 -9.48
CA LEU A 58 -12.51 -6.47 -10.80
C LEU A 58 -14.00 -6.69 -11.09
N ILE A 59 -14.68 -5.66 -11.59
CA ILE A 59 -16.08 -5.72 -12.02
C ILE A 59 -16.19 -5.39 -13.52
N LEU A 60 -16.93 -6.19 -14.27
CA LEU A 60 -17.19 -5.92 -15.69
C LEU A 60 -18.03 -4.64 -15.84
N ALA A 61 -17.46 -3.59 -16.42
CA ALA A 61 -18.10 -2.27 -16.52
C ALA A 61 -18.64 -1.96 -17.92
N ALA A 62 -17.99 -2.45 -18.96
CA ALA A 62 -18.46 -2.34 -20.34
C ALA A 62 -17.99 -3.53 -21.15
N ASN A 63 -18.78 -3.92 -22.16
CA ASN A 63 -18.47 -5.06 -22.99
C ASN A 63 -19.20 -5.02 -24.34
N VAL A 64 -18.57 -5.62 -25.34
CA VAL A 64 -19.19 -6.14 -26.57
C VAL A 64 -18.83 -7.61 -26.68
N GLY A 65 -19.79 -8.46 -27.03
CA GLY A 65 -19.59 -9.90 -27.26
C GLY A 65 -20.09 -10.79 -26.11
N LEU A 66 -19.83 -10.43 -24.85
CA LEU A 66 -20.42 -11.13 -23.69
C LEU A 66 -21.90 -10.75 -23.50
N ARG A 67 -22.62 -11.55 -22.70
CA ARG A 67 -24.03 -11.26 -22.37
C ARG A 67 -24.18 -9.91 -21.66
N PRO A 68 -25.09 -9.02 -22.10
CA PRO A 68 -25.27 -7.69 -21.50
C PRO A 68 -25.59 -7.72 -19.99
N ASP A 69 -26.29 -8.75 -19.52
CA ASP A 69 -26.69 -8.89 -18.11
C ASP A 69 -25.53 -9.09 -17.14
N CYS A 70 -24.32 -9.34 -17.65
CA CYS A 70 -23.10 -9.51 -16.86
C CYS A 70 -22.45 -8.18 -16.48
N VAL A 71 -22.74 -7.10 -17.21
CA VAL A 71 -22.21 -5.77 -16.88
C VAL A 71 -22.75 -5.35 -15.51
N GLY A 72 -21.84 -4.96 -14.61
CA GLY A 72 -22.14 -4.60 -13.23
C GLY A 72 -22.42 -5.78 -12.28
N LYS A 73 -22.38 -7.03 -12.77
CA LYS A 73 -22.65 -8.23 -11.95
C LYS A 73 -21.49 -9.22 -11.93
N LEU A 74 -20.79 -9.38 -13.05
CA LEU A 74 -19.64 -10.27 -13.15
C LEU A 74 -18.47 -9.64 -12.39
N ARG A 75 -18.05 -10.32 -11.33
CA ARG A 75 -16.95 -9.95 -10.45
C ARG A 75 -15.93 -11.07 -10.36
N MET A 76 -14.66 -10.71 -10.22
CA MET A 76 -13.57 -11.65 -9.96
C MET A 76 -12.52 -11.01 -9.05
N THR A 77 -11.86 -11.82 -8.23
CA THR A 77 -10.72 -11.31 -7.46
C THR A 77 -9.50 -11.12 -8.37
N LEU A 78 -8.50 -10.37 -7.92
CA LEU A 78 -7.22 -10.25 -8.67
C LEU A 78 -6.51 -11.59 -8.87
N ARG A 79 -6.81 -12.61 -8.06
CA ARG A 79 -6.21 -13.95 -8.18
C ARG A 79 -6.98 -14.87 -9.12
N GLU A 80 -8.07 -14.41 -9.73
CA GLU A 80 -8.95 -15.22 -10.55
C GLU A 80 -8.96 -14.76 -12.01
N GLY A 81 -8.88 -15.73 -12.93
CA GLY A 81 -8.98 -15.45 -14.36
C GLY A 81 -7.72 -14.81 -14.95
N LEU A 82 -7.71 -14.70 -16.28
CA LEU A 82 -6.63 -14.03 -17.02
C LEU A 82 -6.67 -12.51 -16.83
N ALA A 83 -7.87 -11.92 -16.67
CA ALA A 83 -7.99 -10.50 -16.36
C ALA A 83 -7.42 -10.16 -14.95
N GLY A 84 -7.66 -11.03 -13.96
CA GLY A 84 -7.01 -10.92 -12.65
C GLY A 84 -5.49 -11.02 -12.77
N LEU A 85 -4.97 -11.94 -13.58
CA LEU A 85 -3.53 -12.07 -13.82
C LEU A 85 -2.89 -10.80 -14.42
N VAL A 86 -3.56 -10.14 -15.36
CA VAL A 86 -3.12 -8.84 -15.91
C VAL A 86 -3.04 -7.77 -14.80
N ALA A 87 -4.06 -7.71 -13.95
CA ALA A 87 -4.09 -6.78 -12.81
C ALA A 87 -3.04 -7.12 -11.74
N GLU A 88 -2.78 -8.40 -11.47
CA GLU A 88 -1.79 -8.90 -10.52
C GLU A 88 -0.37 -8.56 -10.98
N GLN A 89 -0.08 -8.74 -12.27
CA GLN A 89 1.27 -8.54 -12.84
C GLN A 89 1.52 -7.10 -13.31
N LEU A 90 0.47 -6.30 -13.49
CA LEU A 90 0.52 -4.97 -14.11
C LEU A 90 1.21 -4.98 -15.48
N ARG A 91 1.05 -6.08 -16.23
CA ARG A 91 1.68 -6.31 -17.54
C ARG A 91 0.68 -6.92 -18.52
N PRO A 92 0.84 -6.70 -19.83
CA PRO A 92 0.06 -7.36 -20.85
C PRO A 92 0.14 -8.89 -20.73
N VAL A 93 -1.00 -9.56 -20.94
CA VAL A 93 -1.07 -11.02 -21.03
C VAL A 93 -1.75 -11.37 -22.34
N ALA A 94 -1.04 -12.08 -23.21
CA ALA A 94 -1.54 -12.59 -24.49
C ALA A 94 -1.49 -14.12 -24.47
N VAL A 95 -2.59 -14.78 -24.80
CA VAL A 95 -2.73 -16.23 -24.80
C VAL A 95 -3.52 -16.67 -26.03
N GLU A 96 -2.95 -17.54 -26.86
CA GLU A 96 -3.60 -18.08 -28.06
C GLU A 96 -4.80 -18.98 -27.72
N GLN A 97 -4.66 -19.80 -26.67
CA GLN A 97 -5.70 -20.68 -26.14
C GLN A 97 -5.91 -20.46 -24.64
N ALA A 98 -6.82 -19.54 -24.32
CA ALA A 98 -7.18 -19.17 -22.95
C ALA A 98 -7.59 -20.38 -22.11
N SER A 99 -8.38 -21.31 -22.65
CA SER A 99 -8.89 -22.49 -21.94
C SER A 99 -7.80 -23.45 -21.43
N LEU A 100 -6.61 -23.44 -22.04
CA LEU A 100 -5.47 -24.26 -21.63
C LEU A 100 -4.62 -23.58 -20.54
N HIS A 101 -4.84 -22.30 -20.26
CA HIS A 101 -4.03 -21.57 -19.30
C HIS A 101 -4.41 -21.93 -17.85
N PRO A 102 -3.45 -22.17 -16.93
CA PRO A 102 -3.75 -22.58 -15.54
C PRO A 102 -4.63 -21.61 -14.73
N ARG A 103 -4.59 -20.32 -15.10
CA ARG A 103 -5.41 -19.24 -14.49
C ARG A 103 -6.74 -19.02 -15.21
N PHE A 104 -7.09 -19.80 -16.22
CA PHE A 104 -8.38 -19.68 -16.89
C PHE A 104 -9.52 -19.97 -15.92
N LYS A 105 -10.51 -19.09 -15.89
CA LYS A 105 -11.72 -19.26 -15.10
C LYS A 105 -12.91 -19.11 -16.01
N HIS A 106 -13.74 -20.15 -16.04
CA HIS A 106 -14.97 -20.17 -16.83
C HIS A 106 -16.10 -19.48 -16.07
N PHE A 107 -16.79 -18.55 -16.74
CA PHE A 107 -18.01 -17.94 -16.22
C PHE A 107 -19.22 -18.45 -17.00
N ALA A 108 -19.83 -19.55 -16.55
CA ALA A 108 -20.95 -20.23 -17.21
C ALA A 108 -22.15 -19.34 -17.59
N ASN A 109 -22.32 -18.19 -16.93
CA ASN A 109 -23.40 -17.25 -17.21
C ASN A 109 -23.00 -16.09 -18.14
N ALA A 110 -21.73 -15.98 -18.53
CA ALA A 110 -21.19 -14.87 -19.32
C ALA A 110 -21.32 -15.05 -20.84
N GLY A 111 -21.59 -16.27 -21.30
CA GLY A 111 -21.59 -16.62 -22.73
C GLY A 111 -20.19 -16.76 -23.31
N GLU A 112 -19.22 -17.16 -22.49
CA GLU A 112 -17.80 -17.33 -22.86
C GLU A 112 -17.47 -18.64 -23.57
N ASP A 113 -18.47 -19.50 -23.82
CA ASP A 113 -18.32 -20.90 -24.23
C ASP A 113 -17.66 -21.12 -25.62
N ALA A 114 -17.44 -20.04 -26.38
CA ALA A 114 -16.92 -20.10 -27.76
C ALA A 114 -15.56 -19.41 -27.96
N TYR A 115 -14.95 -18.79 -26.94
CA TYR A 115 -13.75 -17.96 -27.13
C TYR A 115 -12.44 -18.70 -26.86
N HIS A 116 -11.51 -18.63 -27.81
CA HIS A 116 -10.23 -19.33 -27.75
C HIS A 116 -9.07 -18.41 -27.36
N SER A 117 -8.95 -17.19 -27.88
CA SER A 117 -7.81 -16.32 -27.60
C SER A 117 -8.10 -15.24 -26.54
N PHE A 118 -7.06 -14.75 -25.87
CA PHE A 118 -7.15 -13.67 -24.88
C PHE A 118 -5.98 -12.70 -25.03
N LEU A 119 -6.26 -11.40 -25.09
CA LEU A 119 -5.28 -10.34 -24.93
C LEU A 119 -5.81 -9.33 -23.90
N GLY A 120 -5.10 -9.16 -22.80
CA GLY A 120 -5.44 -8.20 -21.76
C GLY A 120 -4.30 -7.24 -21.45
N VAL A 121 -4.62 -5.98 -21.18
CA VAL A 121 -3.67 -4.93 -20.78
C VAL A 121 -4.20 -4.14 -19.57
N PRO A 122 -3.33 -3.67 -18.66
CA PRO A 122 -3.76 -2.88 -17.52
C PRO A 122 -4.15 -1.46 -17.95
N LEU A 123 -5.19 -0.92 -17.32
CA LEU A 123 -5.56 0.50 -17.39
C LEU A 123 -4.94 1.20 -16.18
N ILE A 124 -3.98 2.09 -16.41
CA ILE A 124 -3.21 2.76 -15.34
C ILE A 124 -3.38 4.27 -15.47
N ASP A 125 -3.62 4.94 -14.35
CA ASP A 125 -3.60 6.40 -14.25
C ASP A 125 -2.72 6.82 -13.07
N GLN A 126 -1.77 7.73 -13.31
CA GLN A 126 -0.80 8.20 -12.31
C GLN A 126 -0.13 7.06 -11.50
N GLY A 127 0.20 5.96 -12.16
CA GLY A 127 0.83 4.78 -11.53
C GLY A 127 -0.14 3.90 -10.72
N LEU A 128 -1.42 4.21 -10.69
CA LEU A 128 -2.45 3.42 -10.02
C LEU A 128 -3.26 2.60 -11.03
N LEU A 129 -3.40 1.30 -10.77
CA LEU A 129 -4.31 0.44 -11.51
C LEU A 129 -5.76 0.91 -11.35
N GLN A 130 -6.41 1.19 -12.47
CA GLN A 130 -7.82 1.56 -12.57
C GLN A 130 -8.70 0.40 -13.03
N GLY A 131 -8.13 -0.56 -13.76
CA GLY A 131 -8.87 -1.67 -14.34
C GLY A 131 -8.05 -2.45 -15.37
N VAL A 132 -8.71 -3.27 -16.16
CA VAL A 132 -8.12 -4.10 -17.21
C VAL A 132 -8.98 -3.99 -18.47
N LEU A 133 -8.33 -3.77 -19.61
CA LEU A 133 -8.94 -3.84 -20.94
C LEU A 133 -8.61 -5.20 -21.55
N VAL A 134 -9.62 -5.88 -22.08
CA VAL A 134 -9.53 -7.24 -22.60
C VAL A 134 -10.12 -7.32 -24.00
N VAL A 135 -9.46 -8.08 -24.87
CA VAL A 135 -9.89 -8.44 -26.22
C VAL A 135 -9.84 -9.97 -26.35
N GLN A 136 -10.86 -10.58 -26.97
CA GLN A 136 -10.92 -12.03 -27.20
C GLN A 136 -11.49 -12.33 -28.58
N THR A 137 -11.09 -13.47 -29.17
CA THR A 137 -11.66 -14.00 -30.42
C THR A 137 -12.19 -15.40 -30.25
N ILE A 138 -13.22 -15.74 -31.03
CA ILE A 138 -13.78 -17.08 -31.15
C ILE A 138 -12.74 -17.98 -31.80
N GLU A 139 -12.16 -17.58 -32.94
CA GLU A 139 -11.08 -18.33 -33.57
C GLU A 139 -9.77 -18.17 -32.79
N ALA A 140 -8.94 -19.22 -32.77
CA ALA A 140 -7.61 -19.13 -32.18
C ALA A 140 -6.78 -18.07 -32.93
N ARG A 141 -6.22 -17.12 -32.18
CA ARG A 141 -5.47 -15.99 -32.73
C ARG A 141 -4.22 -15.79 -31.90
N ASP A 142 -3.09 -15.77 -32.58
CA ASP A 142 -1.83 -15.31 -32.01
C ASP A 142 -1.74 -13.79 -32.22
N PHE A 143 -1.82 -13.02 -31.14
CA PHE A 143 -1.75 -11.57 -31.20
C PHE A 143 -0.31 -11.13 -31.43
N THR A 144 -0.07 -10.47 -32.57
CA THR A 144 1.25 -9.97 -32.94
C THR A 144 1.73 -8.89 -31.96
N GLU A 145 3.05 -8.69 -31.85
CA GLU A 145 3.62 -7.61 -31.02
C GLU A 145 3.05 -6.23 -31.37
N VAL A 146 2.67 -6.03 -32.63
CA VAL A 146 2.04 -4.78 -33.10
C VAL A 146 0.66 -4.61 -32.49
N GLU A 147 -0.16 -5.66 -32.44
CA GLU A 147 -1.50 -5.63 -31.84
C GLU A 147 -1.42 -5.45 -30.32
N VAL A 148 -0.51 -6.18 -29.66
CA VAL A 148 -0.26 -6.02 -28.23
C VAL A 148 0.13 -4.58 -27.92
N ARG A 149 1.09 -4.02 -28.67
CA ARG A 149 1.52 -2.63 -28.48
C ARG A 149 0.41 -1.63 -28.73
N THR A 150 -0.42 -1.86 -29.75
CA THR A 150 -1.57 -1.00 -30.05
C THR A 150 -2.56 -0.98 -28.88
N LEU A 151 -2.83 -2.14 -28.26
CA LEU A 151 -3.76 -2.20 -27.14
C LEU A 151 -3.19 -1.53 -25.88
N ILE A 152 -1.88 -1.60 -25.66
CA ILE A 152 -1.18 -0.84 -24.62
C ILE A 152 -1.31 0.67 -24.88
N ASP A 153 -1.03 1.12 -26.09
CA ASP A 153 -1.13 2.54 -26.41
C ASP A 153 -2.59 3.04 -26.23
N ALA A 154 -3.59 2.20 -26.52
CA ALA A 154 -4.99 2.48 -26.21
C ALA A 154 -5.26 2.54 -24.69
N SER A 155 -4.66 1.64 -23.89
CA SER A 155 -4.85 1.63 -22.44
C SER A 155 -4.25 2.85 -21.75
N GLU A 156 -3.14 3.39 -22.26
CA GLU A 156 -2.52 4.62 -21.77
C GLU A 156 -3.44 5.85 -21.93
N HIS A 157 -4.26 5.89 -22.98
CA HIS A 157 -5.25 6.95 -23.18
C HIS A 157 -6.54 6.73 -22.37
N LEU A 158 -6.92 5.47 -22.16
CA LEU A 158 -8.15 5.11 -21.45
C LEU A 158 -8.01 5.15 -19.93
N GLY A 159 -6.83 4.88 -19.39
CA GLY A 159 -6.56 4.92 -17.95
C GLY A 159 -7.01 6.23 -17.29
N PRO A 160 -6.54 7.39 -17.77
CA PRO A 160 -6.94 8.69 -17.24
C PRO A 160 -8.44 8.98 -17.38
N LEU A 161 -9.06 8.59 -18.51
CA LEU A 161 -10.50 8.81 -18.74
C LEU A 161 -11.37 7.94 -17.84
N VAL A 162 -10.96 6.71 -17.57
CA VAL A 162 -11.60 5.84 -16.58
C VAL A 162 -11.45 6.45 -15.19
N ALA A 163 -10.27 6.95 -14.83
CA ALA A 163 -10.05 7.63 -13.56
C ALA A 163 -10.91 8.90 -13.43
N GLU A 164 -11.02 9.69 -14.51
CA GLU A 164 -11.82 10.91 -14.58
C GLU A 164 -13.32 10.61 -14.55
N ALA A 165 -13.80 9.61 -15.29
CA ALA A 165 -15.20 9.17 -15.27
C ALA A 165 -15.60 8.64 -13.89
N ARG A 166 -14.71 7.90 -13.22
CA ARG A 166 -14.87 7.54 -11.81
C ARG A 166 -14.87 8.77 -10.90
N THR A 167 -14.16 9.84 -11.28
CA THR A 167 -14.09 11.12 -10.57
C THR A 167 -15.29 12.03 -10.83
N LEU A 168 -15.93 11.96 -11.99
CA LEU A 168 -17.21 12.61 -12.26
C LEU A 168 -18.35 11.86 -11.55
N GLU A 169 -18.27 10.53 -11.48
CA GLU A 169 -19.05 9.74 -10.53
C GLU A 169 -18.67 10.02 -9.05
N GLN A 170 -17.53 10.67 -8.73
CA GLN A 170 -17.17 11.01 -7.33
C GLN A 170 -18.04 12.11 -6.71
N PHE A 171 -18.92 12.79 -7.47
CA PHE A 171 -20.02 13.51 -6.80
C PHE A 171 -20.92 12.55 -6.01
N VAL A 172 -20.87 11.24 -6.30
CA VAL A 172 -21.41 10.15 -5.48
C VAL A 172 -20.44 8.96 -5.47
N ALA A 173 -19.23 9.10 -4.92
CA ALA A 173 -18.46 7.91 -4.55
C ALA A 173 -19.34 7.00 -3.67
N PRO A 174 -19.51 5.70 -3.99
CA PRO A 174 -20.39 4.82 -3.22
C PRO A 174 -20.02 4.85 -1.74
N ILE A 175 -21.01 4.73 -0.86
CA ILE A 175 -20.82 4.87 0.59
C ILE A 175 -19.71 3.95 1.12
N GLN A 176 -19.54 2.79 0.48
CA GLN A 176 -18.51 1.81 0.76
C GLN A 176 -17.11 2.37 0.49
N ALA A 177 -16.88 3.06 -0.64
CA ALA A 177 -15.58 3.64 -0.97
C ALA A 177 -15.17 4.69 0.07
N ARG A 178 -16.12 5.52 0.51
CA ARG A 178 -15.92 6.55 1.55
C ARG A 178 -15.59 5.90 2.89
N LEU A 179 -16.32 4.86 3.27
CA LEU A 179 -16.10 4.10 4.50
C LEU A 179 -14.73 3.41 4.51
N TRP A 180 -14.33 2.78 3.40
CA TRP A 180 -13.01 2.17 3.23
C TRP A 180 -11.88 3.20 3.29
N ALA A 181 -12.05 4.37 2.68
CA ALA A 181 -11.05 5.44 2.75
C ALA A 181 -10.84 5.92 4.20
N VAL A 182 -11.92 6.02 4.98
CA VAL A 182 -11.85 6.35 6.41
C VAL A 182 -11.18 5.22 7.20
N ALA A 183 -11.51 3.96 6.94
CA ALA A 183 -10.91 2.81 7.64
C ALA A 183 -9.40 2.67 7.41
N ARG A 184 -8.93 2.99 6.20
CA ARG A 184 -7.52 2.89 5.78
C ARG A 184 -6.60 3.97 6.35
N ASN A 185 -7.14 5.05 6.89
CA ASN A 185 -6.35 6.10 7.54
C ASN A 185 -6.58 6.04 9.05
N LEU A 186 -5.52 5.76 9.82
CA LEU A 186 -5.58 5.59 11.28
C LEU A 186 -6.10 6.82 12.04
N TRP A 187 -6.31 7.96 11.38
CA TRP A 187 -7.01 9.13 11.91
C TRP A 187 -8.31 8.80 12.64
N TRP A 188 -9.05 7.77 12.21
CA TRP A 188 -10.27 7.36 12.90
C TRP A 188 -10.02 6.97 14.37
N CYS A 189 -8.82 6.50 14.76
CA CYS A 189 -8.59 5.92 16.08
C CYS A 189 -8.49 6.96 17.21
N TRP A 190 -8.25 8.24 16.90
CA TRP A 190 -8.37 9.35 17.86
C TRP A 190 -9.58 10.26 17.58
N ASN A 191 -10.52 9.80 16.74
CA ASN A 191 -11.77 10.49 16.44
C ASN A 191 -12.96 9.59 16.84
N SER A 192 -13.44 9.76 18.08
CA SER A 192 -14.47 8.92 18.69
C SER A 192 -15.76 8.78 17.87
N ASP A 193 -16.21 9.87 17.23
CA ASP A 193 -17.39 9.87 16.36
C ASP A 193 -17.23 8.90 15.17
N VAL A 194 -16.00 8.82 14.64
CA VAL A 194 -15.66 8.02 13.47
C VAL A 194 -15.49 6.56 13.87
N ALA A 195 -14.79 6.28 14.97
CA ALA A 195 -14.67 4.93 15.53
C ALA A 195 -16.05 4.31 15.82
N THR A 196 -17.01 5.14 16.25
CA THR A 196 -18.39 4.71 16.51
C THR A 196 -19.11 4.22 15.25
N LEU A 197 -18.77 4.71 14.05
CA LEU A 197 -19.36 4.22 12.80
C LEU A 197 -19.10 2.73 12.59
N PHE A 198 -17.86 2.29 12.80
CA PHE A 198 -17.48 0.89 12.64
C PHE A 198 -18.14 0.01 13.70
N ARG A 199 -18.18 0.47 14.95
CA ARG A 199 -18.88 -0.21 16.04
C ARG A 199 -20.36 -0.41 15.75
N GLU A 200 -21.05 0.60 15.22
CA GLU A 200 -22.48 0.51 14.93
C GLU A 200 -22.80 -0.42 13.76
N LEU A 201 -21.87 -0.59 12.80
CA LEU A 201 -22.05 -1.54 11.71
C LEU A 201 -22.21 -2.96 12.23
N ASP A 202 -21.40 -3.42 13.18
CA ASP A 202 -21.63 -4.68 13.89
C ASP A 202 -20.94 -4.68 15.28
N PRO A 203 -21.67 -4.39 16.38
CA PRO A 203 -21.06 -4.25 17.70
C PRO A 203 -20.45 -5.54 18.27
N ILE A 204 -20.87 -6.71 17.77
CA ILE A 204 -20.36 -8.00 18.21
C ILE A 204 -19.07 -8.29 17.46
N ARG A 205 -19.11 -8.29 16.12
CA ARG A 205 -17.92 -8.54 15.30
C ARG A 205 -16.83 -7.49 15.52
N TRP A 206 -17.20 -6.23 15.75
CA TRP A 206 -16.25 -5.18 16.11
C TRP A 206 -15.41 -5.52 17.35
N ARG A 207 -16.01 -6.14 18.37
CA ARG A 207 -15.27 -6.58 19.57
C ARG A 207 -14.48 -7.86 19.34
N GLU A 208 -15.01 -8.79 18.55
CA GLU A 208 -14.33 -10.05 18.21
C GLU A 208 -13.11 -9.84 17.31
N LEU A 209 -13.10 -8.77 16.51
CA LEU A 209 -12.03 -8.39 15.59
C LEU A 209 -11.08 -7.34 16.17
N ASP A 210 -11.03 -7.21 17.50
CA ASP A 210 -10.15 -6.27 18.22
C ASP A 210 -10.23 -4.84 17.66
N HIS A 211 -11.47 -4.38 17.42
CA HIS A 211 -11.77 -3.03 16.97
C HIS A 211 -11.02 -2.68 15.66
N ASN A 212 -10.84 -3.66 14.77
CA ASN A 212 -10.18 -3.49 13.48
C ASN A 212 -11.20 -3.24 12.35
N PRO A 213 -11.23 -2.02 11.75
CA PRO A 213 -12.20 -1.69 10.72
C PRO A 213 -11.88 -2.36 9.37
N ILE A 214 -10.62 -2.63 9.07
CA ILE A 214 -10.24 -3.34 7.84
C ILE A 214 -10.73 -4.79 7.91
N ALA A 215 -10.52 -5.46 9.04
CA ALA A 215 -11.04 -6.81 9.25
C ALA A 215 -12.57 -6.84 9.19
N LEU A 216 -13.25 -5.93 9.90
CA LEU A 216 -14.71 -5.84 9.92
C LEU A 216 -15.29 -5.64 8.52
N LEU A 217 -14.76 -4.69 7.75
CA LEU A 217 -15.25 -4.41 6.41
C LEU A 217 -14.91 -5.52 5.41
N SER A 218 -13.86 -6.30 5.65
CA SER A 218 -13.52 -7.45 4.81
C SER A 218 -14.48 -8.63 4.99
N GLU A 219 -15.09 -8.77 6.17
CA GLU A 219 -16.09 -9.81 6.44
C GLU A 219 -17.49 -9.46 5.91
N LEU A 220 -17.77 -8.18 5.68
CA LEU A 220 -19.06 -7.71 5.23
C LEU A 220 -19.08 -7.54 3.71
N SER A 221 -20.02 -8.19 3.03
CA SER A 221 -20.29 -7.91 1.61
C SER A 221 -20.79 -6.47 1.43
N LEU A 222 -20.55 -5.90 0.24
CA LEU A 222 -21.02 -4.55 -0.12
C LEU A 222 -22.53 -4.37 0.11
N LYS A 223 -23.33 -5.42 -0.16
CA LYS A 223 -24.78 -5.42 0.07
C LYS A 223 -25.13 -5.35 1.55
N GLN A 224 -24.38 -6.03 2.42
CA GLN A 224 -24.57 -5.94 3.87
C GLN A 224 -24.21 -4.55 4.39
N ILE A 225 -23.09 -3.97 3.92
CA ILE A 225 -22.69 -2.60 4.30
C ILE A 225 -23.79 -1.61 3.90
N GLU A 226 -24.29 -1.67 2.67
CA GLU A 226 -25.35 -0.77 2.18
C GLU A 226 -26.65 -0.93 3.00
N ALA A 227 -27.07 -2.18 3.23
CA ALA A 227 -28.29 -2.46 3.99
C ALA A 227 -28.19 -1.95 5.44
N ARG A 228 -27.07 -2.20 6.12
CA ARG A 228 -26.86 -1.71 7.49
C ARG A 228 -26.74 -0.19 7.53
N ALA A 229 -26.02 0.41 6.59
CA ALA A 229 -25.91 1.86 6.50
C ALA A 229 -27.29 2.53 6.32
N GLY A 230 -28.18 1.93 5.53
CA GLY A 230 -29.55 2.41 5.34
C GLY A 230 -30.43 2.24 6.57
N GLN A 231 -30.41 1.05 7.19
CA GLN A 231 -31.20 0.75 8.39
C GLN A 231 -30.82 1.63 9.59
N LEU A 232 -29.52 1.89 9.75
CA LEU A 232 -28.96 2.65 10.86
C LEU A 232 -28.81 4.15 10.53
N VAL A 233 -29.24 4.58 9.34
CA VAL A 233 -29.15 5.98 8.86
C VAL A 233 -27.70 6.52 8.92
N LEU A 234 -26.72 5.67 8.60
CA LEU A 234 -25.29 5.99 8.69
C LEU A 234 -24.76 6.75 7.48
N HIS A 235 -25.49 6.80 6.36
CA HIS A 235 -25.02 7.44 5.12
C HIS A 235 -24.49 8.86 5.34
N ASN A 236 -25.25 9.70 6.04
CA ASN A 236 -24.85 11.07 6.33
C ASN A 236 -23.59 11.14 7.20
N ARG A 237 -23.47 10.26 8.21
CA ARG A 237 -22.32 10.25 9.12
C ARG A 237 -21.06 9.73 8.44
N ILE A 238 -21.17 8.73 7.58
CA ILE A 238 -20.04 8.23 6.77
C ILE A 238 -19.57 9.34 5.80
N ASN A 239 -20.49 10.04 5.16
CA ASN A 239 -20.16 11.18 4.30
C ASN A 239 -19.47 12.30 5.07
N GLN A 240 -20.00 12.66 6.24
CA GLN A 240 -19.39 13.67 7.12
C GLN A 240 -18.00 13.25 7.59
N ALA A 241 -17.81 11.99 8.00
CA ALA A 241 -16.50 11.47 8.41
C ALA A 241 -15.48 11.52 7.26
N PHE A 242 -15.90 11.12 6.05
CA PHE A 242 -15.06 11.20 4.87
C PHE A 242 -14.70 12.65 4.51
N HIS A 243 -15.66 13.57 4.51
CA HIS A 243 -15.41 14.98 4.25
C HIS A 243 -14.49 15.61 5.30
N ARG A 244 -14.70 15.30 6.60
CA ARG A 244 -13.81 15.73 7.68
C ARG A 244 -12.39 15.22 7.48
N LEU A 245 -12.21 13.96 7.10
CA LEU A 245 -10.90 13.41 6.78
C LEU A 245 -10.28 14.15 5.58
N GLN A 246 -11.03 14.38 4.50
CA GLN A 246 -10.51 15.11 3.33
C GLN A 246 -10.11 16.55 3.65
N GLU A 247 -10.94 17.27 4.41
CA GLU A 247 -10.66 18.63 4.87
C GLU A 247 -9.42 18.64 5.78
N TYR A 248 -9.34 17.69 6.72
CA TYR A 248 -8.18 17.48 7.57
C TYR A 248 -6.92 17.30 6.71
N LEU A 249 -6.89 16.32 5.81
CA LEU A 249 -5.70 16.03 5.00
C LEU A 249 -5.29 17.19 4.08
N LYS A 250 -6.25 17.93 3.51
CA LYS A 250 -5.97 19.01 2.54
C LYS A 250 -5.68 20.36 3.18
N SER A 251 -6.06 20.58 4.44
CA SER A 251 -5.91 21.87 5.11
C SER A 251 -4.45 22.33 5.12
N GLN A 252 -4.23 23.53 4.57
CA GLN A 252 -2.95 24.24 4.65
C GLN A 252 -2.90 25.21 5.85
N ARG A 253 -3.97 25.29 6.64
CA ARG A 253 -4.09 26.16 7.81
C ARG A 253 -3.80 25.39 9.09
N THR A 254 -2.60 24.81 9.18
CA THR A 254 -2.15 24.07 10.36
C THR A 254 -1.07 24.85 11.11
N TRP A 255 -0.81 24.46 12.36
CA TRP A 255 0.30 25.03 13.12
C TRP A 255 1.63 24.80 12.40
N GLY A 256 1.89 23.58 11.92
CA GLY A 256 3.10 23.22 11.19
C GLY A 256 3.24 23.92 9.84
N ALA A 257 2.15 24.22 9.14
CA ALA A 257 2.21 25.05 7.94
C ALA A 257 2.66 26.49 8.25
N THR A 258 2.35 27.00 9.44
CA THR A 258 2.70 28.36 9.87
C THR A 258 4.12 28.43 10.46
N TYR A 259 4.49 27.45 11.29
CA TYR A 259 5.71 27.51 12.12
C TYR A 259 6.78 26.49 11.75
N ALA A 260 6.45 25.46 10.96
CA ALA A 260 7.36 24.37 10.58
C ALA A 260 7.53 24.26 9.06
N GLY A 261 7.32 25.35 8.32
CA GLY A 261 7.39 25.36 6.84
C GLY A 261 8.72 24.86 6.28
N VAL A 262 9.83 25.11 7.00
CA VAL A 262 11.18 24.63 6.64
C VAL A 262 11.27 23.10 6.57
N LEU A 263 10.41 22.37 7.29
CA LEU A 263 10.39 20.91 7.31
C LEU A 263 9.60 20.30 6.15
N LYS A 264 8.84 21.09 5.35
CA LYS A 264 8.03 20.55 4.25
C LYS A 264 8.87 19.85 3.16
N GLY A 265 10.08 20.37 2.88
CA GLY A 265 11.01 19.75 1.93
C GLY A 265 12.02 18.78 2.57
N SER A 266 12.10 18.77 3.90
CA SER A 266 13.04 17.95 4.66
C SER A 266 12.41 17.57 6.00
N PRO A 267 11.54 16.55 6.01
CA PRO A 267 10.71 16.23 7.18
C PRO A 267 11.54 15.68 8.34
N VAL A 268 10.92 15.59 9.51
CA VAL A 268 11.47 14.83 10.63
C VAL A 268 11.30 13.34 10.33
N ALA A 269 12.38 12.57 10.37
CA ALA A 269 12.30 11.12 10.42
C ALA A 269 12.37 10.67 11.88
N TYR A 270 11.26 10.14 12.40
CA TYR A 270 11.10 9.70 13.77
C TYR A 270 11.23 8.17 13.84
N PHE A 271 12.37 7.70 14.33
CA PHE A 271 12.68 6.28 14.44
C PHE A 271 12.27 5.75 15.82
N SER A 272 11.52 4.66 15.84
CA SER A 272 11.13 3.98 17.07
C SER A 272 11.02 2.48 16.82
N ALA A 273 11.39 1.68 17.82
CA ALA A 273 11.19 0.23 17.76
C ALA A 273 9.69 -0.12 17.81
N GLU A 274 8.87 0.68 18.50
CA GLU A 274 7.44 0.42 18.67
C GLU A 274 6.58 1.67 18.41
N PHE A 275 5.32 1.45 17.98
CA PHE A 275 4.32 2.49 17.73
C PHE A 275 2.93 2.08 18.26
N GLY A 276 2.53 2.67 19.38
CA GLY A 276 1.24 2.47 20.04
C GLY A 276 0.14 3.33 19.42
N LEU A 277 -0.35 2.92 18.25
CA LEU A 277 -1.37 3.67 17.51
C LEU A 277 -2.78 3.27 17.91
N HIS A 278 -3.08 1.97 17.83
CA HIS A 278 -4.36 1.35 18.15
C HIS A 278 -4.17 -0.17 18.26
N GLU A 279 -4.97 -0.87 19.04
CA GLU A 279 -4.89 -2.34 19.23
C GLU A 279 -5.04 -3.16 17.93
N SER A 280 -5.70 -2.58 16.92
CA SER A 280 -5.80 -3.17 15.57
C SER A 280 -4.48 -3.20 14.79
N VAL A 281 -3.42 -2.55 15.30
CA VAL A 281 -2.06 -2.57 14.74
C VAL A 281 -1.08 -2.88 15.89
N PRO A 282 -0.87 -4.17 16.23
CA PRO A 282 -0.24 -4.59 17.47
C PRO A 282 1.31 -4.52 17.42
N ILE A 283 1.87 -3.36 17.06
CA ILE A 283 3.32 -3.13 16.90
C ILE A 283 3.94 -2.38 18.09
N TYR A 284 3.42 -2.61 19.29
CA TYR A 284 3.92 -2.01 20.53
C TYR A 284 3.68 -2.89 21.77
N SER A 285 4.44 -2.63 22.83
CA SER A 285 4.36 -3.37 24.10
C SER A 285 4.13 -2.47 25.31
N GLY A 286 4.53 -1.19 25.27
CA GLY A 286 4.48 -0.33 26.44
C GLY A 286 4.53 1.16 26.17
N GLY A 287 5.00 1.91 27.19
CA GLY A 287 4.94 3.38 27.22
C GLY A 287 5.79 4.07 26.15
N LEU A 288 6.92 3.48 25.75
CA LEU A 288 7.77 4.02 24.67
C LEU A 288 7.01 4.04 23.34
N GLY A 289 6.27 2.97 23.06
CA GLY A 289 5.42 2.83 21.88
C GLY A 289 4.21 3.75 21.94
N VAL A 290 3.51 3.83 23.07
CA VAL A 290 2.39 4.78 23.25
C VAL A 290 2.87 6.21 22.98
N LEU A 291 4.01 6.61 23.54
CA LEU A 291 4.60 7.93 23.28
C LEU A 291 4.93 8.13 21.79
N ALA A 292 5.53 7.14 21.13
CA ALA A 292 5.80 7.20 19.70
C ALA A 292 4.52 7.35 18.86
N GLY A 293 3.47 6.62 19.21
CA GLY A 293 2.14 6.74 18.58
C GLY A 293 1.55 8.14 18.76
N ASP A 294 1.60 8.67 19.98
CA ASP A 294 1.07 9.99 20.31
C ASP A 294 1.88 11.13 19.66
N HIS A 295 3.20 10.96 19.50
CA HIS A 295 4.02 11.90 18.71
C HIS A 295 3.55 11.95 17.26
N VAL A 296 3.34 10.80 16.61
CA VAL A 296 2.90 10.78 15.21
C VAL A 296 1.49 11.35 15.06
N LYS A 297 0.56 11.01 15.97
CA LYS A 297 -0.81 11.57 16.00
C LYS A 297 -0.80 13.09 16.21
N SER A 298 0.00 13.57 17.17
CA SER A 298 0.12 15.01 17.47
C SER A 298 0.77 15.77 16.31
N ALA A 299 1.84 15.22 15.71
CA ALA A 299 2.46 15.79 14.53
C ALA A 299 1.46 15.87 13.36
N SER A 300 0.64 14.83 13.20
CA SER A 300 -0.42 14.79 12.21
C SER A 300 -1.45 15.91 12.45
N ASP A 301 -1.99 16.05 13.67
CA ASP A 301 -2.98 17.08 14.01
C ASP A 301 -2.44 18.50 13.83
N LEU A 302 -1.19 18.73 14.27
CA LEU A 302 -0.49 19.99 14.11
C LEU A 302 -0.04 20.24 12.67
N GLY A 303 -0.03 19.22 11.79
CA GLY A 303 0.48 19.31 10.43
C GLY A 303 1.98 19.56 10.37
N VAL A 304 2.75 19.01 11.32
CA VAL A 304 4.21 18.99 11.31
C VAL A 304 4.67 17.88 10.35
N PRO A 305 5.53 18.18 9.35
CA PRO A 305 6.06 17.16 8.45
C PRO A 305 6.93 16.14 9.21
N LEU A 306 6.33 15.01 9.58
CA LEU A 306 6.97 13.92 10.30
C LEU A 306 6.64 12.59 9.63
N ILE A 307 7.65 11.74 9.51
CA ILE A 307 7.54 10.37 9.01
C ILE A 307 8.05 9.44 10.10
N GLY A 308 7.18 8.53 10.55
CA GLY A 308 7.56 7.48 11.47
C GLY A 308 8.31 6.37 10.73
N VAL A 309 9.33 5.79 11.36
CA VAL A 309 10.07 4.63 10.84
C VAL A 309 10.18 3.58 11.95
N GLY A 310 9.69 2.37 11.68
CA GLY A 310 9.65 1.26 12.63
C GLY A 310 9.80 -0.10 11.96
N LEU A 311 9.66 -1.16 12.76
CA LEU A 311 9.61 -2.54 12.28
C LEU A 311 8.16 -3.03 12.23
N PHE A 312 7.86 -3.90 11.26
CA PHE A 312 6.58 -4.56 11.13
C PHE A 312 6.56 -5.85 11.93
N TYR A 313 5.95 -5.88 13.12
CA TYR A 313 5.85 -7.11 13.91
C TYR A 313 4.61 -7.92 13.51
N ASP A 314 4.80 -9.00 12.76
CA ASP A 314 3.69 -9.83 12.30
C ASP A 314 3.08 -10.70 13.41
N GLN A 315 3.79 -10.94 14.52
CA GLN A 315 3.24 -11.56 15.74
C GLN A 315 2.98 -10.56 16.87
N GLY A 316 3.28 -9.28 16.63
CA GLY A 316 3.16 -8.21 17.61
C GLY A 316 3.91 -8.49 18.91
N TYR A 317 3.25 -8.17 20.03
CA TYR A 317 3.59 -8.69 21.35
C TYR A 317 2.65 -9.86 21.71
N PHE A 318 2.79 -10.46 22.89
CA PHE A 318 1.89 -11.55 23.28
C PHE A 318 0.55 -11.05 23.83
N ARG A 319 -0.51 -11.85 23.66
CA ARG A 319 -1.73 -11.75 24.47
C ARG A 319 -1.51 -12.47 25.78
N GLN A 320 -1.73 -11.75 26.87
CA GLN A 320 -1.65 -12.32 28.20
C GLN A 320 -2.94 -13.10 28.51
N ARG A 321 -2.79 -14.36 28.87
CA ARG A 321 -3.85 -15.18 29.45
C ARG A 321 -3.41 -15.71 30.80
N LEU A 322 -4.30 -15.72 31.78
CA LEU A 322 -4.04 -16.39 33.06
C LEU A 322 -4.61 -17.80 33.00
N ASP A 323 -3.80 -18.80 33.36
CA ASP A 323 -4.30 -20.16 33.52
C ASP A 323 -5.11 -20.33 34.82
N SER A 324 -5.63 -21.53 35.05
CA SER A 324 -6.43 -21.85 36.24
C SER A 324 -5.67 -21.72 37.56
N HIS A 325 -4.35 -21.58 37.53
CA HIS A 325 -3.48 -21.41 38.69
C HIS A 325 -3.02 -19.96 38.85
N GLY A 326 -3.47 -19.04 37.98
CA GLY A 326 -3.09 -17.63 37.99
C GLY A 326 -1.72 -17.34 37.39
N TRP A 327 -1.10 -18.30 36.69
CA TRP A 327 0.15 -18.07 35.98
C TRP A 327 -0.10 -17.47 34.60
N GLN A 328 0.78 -16.54 34.21
CA GLN A 328 0.79 -15.97 32.87
C GLN A 328 1.12 -17.03 31.82
N GLN A 329 0.32 -17.03 30.78
CA GLN A 329 0.50 -17.75 29.53
C GLN A 329 0.54 -16.71 28.41
N GLU A 330 1.40 -16.94 27.42
CA GLU A 330 1.67 -16.02 26.32
C GLU A 330 1.16 -16.61 25.01
N ASP A 331 0.11 -16.01 24.47
CA ASP A 331 -0.46 -16.41 23.18
C ASP A 331 0.02 -15.41 22.11
N TYR A 332 0.81 -15.88 21.14
CA TYR A 332 1.27 -15.08 20.00
C TYR A 332 0.31 -15.26 18.82
N LEU A 333 -0.03 -14.17 18.14
CA LEU A 333 -1.01 -14.19 17.04
C LEU A 333 -0.35 -13.79 15.74
N ASP A 334 -0.46 -14.63 14.70
CA ASP A 334 -0.06 -14.23 13.36
C ASP A 334 -1.05 -13.21 12.81
N VAL A 335 -0.59 -11.97 12.65
CA VAL A 335 -1.35 -10.87 12.10
C VAL A 335 -1.48 -11.06 10.60
N ASN A 336 -2.73 -11.10 10.13
CA ASN A 336 -2.98 -11.10 8.70
C ASN A 336 -2.76 -9.69 8.13
N VAL A 337 -1.65 -9.50 7.40
CA VAL A 337 -1.30 -8.21 6.76
C VAL A 337 -2.44 -7.64 5.91
N SER A 338 -3.24 -8.49 5.24
CA SER A 338 -4.37 -8.03 4.43
C SER A 338 -5.50 -7.39 5.24
N GLN A 339 -5.50 -7.59 6.56
CA GLN A 339 -6.44 -7.00 7.52
C GLN A 339 -5.88 -5.75 8.22
N LEU A 340 -4.72 -5.25 7.81
CA LEU A 340 -4.13 -4.04 8.38
C LEU A 340 -4.34 -2.83 7.46
N PRO A 341 -4.37 -1.60 8.01
CA PRO A 341 -4.44 -0.36 7.23
C PRO A 341 -3.05 0.01 6.67
N VAL A 342 -2.37 -0.95 6.05
CA VAL A 342 -1.05 -0.79 5.43
C VAL A 342 -1.12 -1.10 3.95
N GLN A 343 -0.20 -0.53 3.19
CA GLN A 343 -0.03 -0.83 1.76
C GLN A 343 1.47 -0.88 1.45
N PRO A 344 1.91 -1.56 0.37
CA PRO A 344 3.31 -1.53 -0.02
C PRO A 344 3.77 -0.09 -0.28
N ALA A 345 4.93 0.28 0.26
CA ALA A 345 5.61 1.48 -0.17
C ALA A 345 6.18 1.22 -1.57
N LEU A 346 5.99 2.16 -2.50
CA LEU A 346 6.42 2.00 -3.88
C LEU A 346 7.60 2.91 -4.15
N ASP A 347 8.58 2.42 -4.90
CA ASP A 347 9.73 3.21 -5.34
C ASP A 347 9.34 4.19 -6.47
N ALA A 348 10.33 4.93 -7.00
CA ALA A 348 10.12 5.87 -8.09
C ALA A 348 9.62 5.23 -9.41
N LYS A 349 9.73 3.90 -9.56
CA LYS A 349 9.23 3.14 -10.72
C LYS A 349 7.84 2.56 -10.49
N GLY A 350 7.28 2.73 -9.29
CA GLY A 350 5.99 2.14 -8.90
C GLY A 350 6.09 0.68 -8.46
N GLU A 351 7.30 0.15 -8.25
CA GLU A 351 7.52 -1.22 -7.76
C GLU A 351 7.57 -1.25 -6.23
N PRO A 352 7.14 -2.34 -5.57
CA PRO A 352 7.28 -2.47 -4.11
C PRO A 352 8.72 -2.27 -3.65
N LEU A 353 8.91 -1.32 -2.74
CA LEU A 353 10.24 -0.97 -2.23
C LEU A 353 10.77 -2.09 -1.34
N GLN A 354 11.96 -2.56 -1.69
CA GLN A 354 12.77 -3.46 -0.88
C GLN A 354 14.10 -2.78 -0.55
N VAL A 355 14.57 -2.96 0.69
CA VAL A 355 15.87 -2.50 1.15
C VAL A 355 16.74 -3.70 1.50
N ASP A 356 17.99 -3.64 1.11
CA ASP A 356 18.97 -4.69 1.37
C ASP A 356 20.08 -4.15 2.27
N ILE A 357 20.52 -4.95 3.23
CA ILE A 357 21.58 -4.62 4.19
C ILE A 357 22.64 -5.72 4.14
N GLN A 358 23.88 -5.33 3.82
CA GLN A 358 25.01 -6.25 3.75
C GLN A 358 25.63 -6.42 5.14
N THR A 359 25.80 -7.67 5.55
CA THR A 359 26.60 -8.07 6.71
C THR A 359 27.75 -8.98 6.25
N ARG A 360 28.70 -9.31 7.13
CA ARG A 360 29.76 -10.27 6.77
C ARG A 360 29.26 -11.70 6.60
N MET A 361 28.07 -12.02 7.11
CA MET A 361 27.48 -13.35 7.05
C MET A 361 26.46 -13.51 5.92
N GLY A 362 26.10 -12.41 5.25
CA GLY A 362 25.09 -12.41 4.19
C GLY A 362 24.29 -11.13 4.14
N GLN A 363 23.30 -11.12 3.25
CA GLN A 363 22.39 -9.99 3.05
C GLN A 363 21.10 -10.22 3.85
N ILE A 364 20.66 -9.20 4.57
CA ILE A 364 19.33 -9.11 5.16
C ILE A 364 18.50 -8.19 4.28
N SER A 365 17.38 -8.70 3.74
CA SER A 365 16.47 -7.93 2.89
C SER A 365 15.18 -7.63 3.64
N ALA A 366 14.54 -6.50 3.37
CA ALA A 366 13.23 -6.19 3.92
C ALA A 366 12.37 -5.39 2.96
N ARG A 367 11.09 -5.75 2.88
CA ARG A 367 10.08 -4.93 2.18
C ARG A 367 9.60 -3.81 3.10
N VAL A 368 9.12 -2.74 2.49
CA VAL A 368 8.64 -1.57 3.22
C VAL A 368 7.13 -1.44 3.06
N TRP A 369 6.41 -1.46 4.17
CA TRP A 369 5.00 -1.12 4.26
C TRP A 369 4.84 0.35 4.65
N LYS A 370 3.76 0.99 4.18
CA LYS A 370 3.35 2.32 4.63
C LYS A 370 1.95 2.31 5.22
N ALA A 371 1.79 2.97 6.37
CA ALA A 371 0.52 3.22 7.02
C ALA A 371 0.25 4.73 7.08
N ALA A 372 -1.00 5.13 6.81
CA ALA A 372 -1.41 6.52 6.96
C ALA A 372 -1.86 6.79 8.40
N VAL A 373 -1.14 7.66 9.11
CA VAL A 373 -1.47 8.12 10.46
C VAL A 373 -1.90 9.57 10.36
N GLY A 374 -3.15 9.79 9.93
CA GLY A 374 -3.65 11.11 9.57
C GLY A 374 -2.85 11.68 8.40
N ARG A 375 -2.17 12.81 8.61
CA ARG A 375 -1.29 13.49 7.64
C ARG A 375 0.13 12.93 7.62
N CYS A 376 0.53 12.18 8.65
CA CYS A 376 1.84 11.58 8.73
C CYS A 376 1.84 10.20 8.09
N GLU A 377 3.00 9.78 7.58
CA GLU A 377 3.23 8.42 7.11
C GLU A 377 4.07 7.65 8.14
N LEU A 378 3.76 6.38 8.33
CA LEU A 378 4.58 5.44 9.11
C LEU A 378 5.09 4.35 8.18
N LEU A 379 6.41 4.25 8.07
CA LEU A 379 7.12 3.21 7.35
C LEU A 379 7.43 2.05 8.29
N LEU A 380 7.08 0.83 7.88
CA LEU A 380 7.29 -0.39 8.65
C LEU A 380 8.11 -1.37 7.81
N LEU A 381 9.28 -1.74 8.29
CA LEU A 381 10.17 -2.69 7.62
C LEU A 381 9.85 -4.12 8.04
N ASP A 382 9.73 -5.00 7.06
CA ASP A 382 9.37 -6.41 7.23
C ASP A 382 10.41 -7.31 6.58
N SER A 383 11.08 -8.14 7.38
CA SER A 383 12.11 -9.07 6.93
C SER A 383 11.58 -10.41 6.45
N ASP A 384 10.28 -10.68 6.56
CA ASP A 384 9.67 -11.92 6.03
C ASP A 384 9.54 -11.86 4.50
N VAL A 385 10.68 -11.86 3.80
CA VAL A 385 10.75 -11.80 2.35
C VAL A 385 11.44 -13.04 1.78
N PRO A 386 11.01 -13.51 0.59
CA PRO A 386 11.75 -14.55 -0.14
C PRO A 386 13.21 -14.14 -0.35
N GLY A 387 14.13 -15.08 -0.15
CA GLY A 387 15.58 -14.85 -0.26
C GLY A 387 16.29 -14.70 1.08
N ASN A 388 15.60 -14.23 2.12
CA ASN A 388 16.14 -14.23 3.48
C ASN A 388 16.23 -15.65 4.04
N ALA A 389 17.27 -15.89 4.87
CA ALA A 389 17.40 -17.10 5.66
C ALA A 389 16.24 -17.21 6.68
N PRO A 390 15.88 -18.42 7.16
CA PRO A 390 14.75 -18.59 8.08
C PRO A 390 14.83 -17.70 9.33
N GLU A 391 16.00 -17.63 9.96
CA GLU A 391 16.27 -16.79 11.12
C GLU A 391 16.20 -15.27 10.82
N ASP A 392 16.42 -14.87 9.57
CA ASP A 392 16.34 -13.48 9.12
C ASP A 392 14.90 -13.05 8.93
N ARG A 393 14.03 -13.97 8.48
CA ARG A 393 12.60 -13.71 8.34
C ARG A 393 11.95 -13.46 9.70
N GLU A 394 12.40 -14.19 10.72
CA GLU A 394 11.91 -14.06 12.10
C GLU A 394 12.37 -12.77 12.81
N LEU A 395 13.26 -11.95 12.22
CA LEU A 395 13.72 -10.70 12.85
C LEU A 395 12.57 -9.72 13.11
N THR A 396 11.55 -9.73 12.26
CA THR A 396 10.35 -8.91 12.42
C THR A 396 9.15 -9.73 12.87
N ALA A 397 9.36 -10.91 13.47
CA ALA A 397 8.26 -11.68 14.01
C ALA A 397 7.72 -11.04 15.29
N ARG A 398 8.59 -10.85 16.29
CA ARG A 398 8.20 -10.45 17.65
C ARG A 398 8.92 -9.20 18.12
N LEU A 399 8.16 -8.36 18.82
CA LEU A 399 8.68 -7.20 19.53
C LEU A 399 9.44 -7.64 20.79
N TYR A 400 10.68 -7.15 20.95
CA TYR A 400 11.60 -7.51 22.05
C TYR A 400 11.86 -9.03 22.21
N GLY A 401 11.94 -9.76 21.10
CA GLY A 401 12.33 -11.16 21.07
C GLY A 401 13.83 -11.39 20.86
N GLY A 402 14.27 -12.62 21.18
CA GLY A 402 15.59 -13.14 20.80
C GLY A 402 16.74 -12.79 21.74
N ASP A 403 17.95 -13.16 21.33
CA ASP A 403 19.20 -12.90 22.03
C ASP A 403 19.90 -11.64 21.51
N ASN A 404 21.11 -11.34 22.00
CA ASN A 404 21.89 -10.18 21.54
C ASN A 404 22.15 -10.17 20.03
N ARG A 405 22.17 -11.34 19.37
CA ARG A 405 22.36 -11.45 17.93
C ARG A 405 21.09 -11.08 17.18
N VAL A 406 19.92 -11.51 17.65
CA VAL A 406 18.64 -11.04 17.11
C VAL A 406 18.50 -9.53 17.32
N ARG A 407 18.81 -9.03 18.52
CA ARG A 407 18.69 -7.60 18.87
C ARG A 407 19.53 -6.70 17.97
N ILE A 408 20.83 -6.98 17.78
CA ILE A 408 21.67 -6.15 16.89
C ILE A 408 21.15 -6.16 15.44
N ARG A 409 20.58 -7.28 14.98
CA ARG A 409 20.02 -7.39 13.62
C ARG A 409 18.70 -6.62 13.48
N GLN A 410 17.86 -6.61 14.50
CA GLN A 410 16.67 -5.76 14.56
C GLN A 410 17.06 -4.27 14.54
N GLU A 411 18.05 -3.86 15.34
CA GLU A 411 18.54 -2.47 15.35
C GLU A 411 19.20 -2.07 14.03
N LEU A 412 19.93 -3.01 13.40
CA LEU A 412 20.50 -2.82 12.07
C LEU A 412 19.39 -2.60 11.04
N LEU A 413 18.35 -3.44 11.07
CA LEU A 413 17.22 -3.32 10.17
C LEU A 413 16.46 -2.00 10.38
N LEU A 414 16.16 -1.65 11.62
CA LEU A 414 15.47 -0.40 11.96
C LEU A 414 16.29 0.82 11.57
N GLY A 415 17.56 0.87 11.96
CA GLY A 415 18.43 2.02 11.74
C GLY A 415 18.87 2.14 10.28
N VAL A 416 19.65 1.17 9.79
CA VAL A 416 20.22 1.20 8.44
C VAL A 416 19.14 0.98 7.39
N GLY A 417 18.29 -0.02 7.58
CA GLY A 417 17.18 -0.30 6.67
C GLY A 417 16.21 0.88 6.60
N GLY A 418 15.90 1.52 7.73
CA GLY A 418 15.01 2.68 7.77
C GLY A 418 15.55 3.89 7.01
N VAL A 419 16.85 4.21 7.13
CA VAL A 419 17.48 5.29 6.33
C VAL A 419 17.47 4.94 4.84
N ARG A 420 17.74 3.67 4.48
CA ARG A 420 17.65 3.21 3.09
C ARG A 420 16.22 3.26 2.54
N ALA A 421 15.22 2.98 3.38
CA ALA A 421 13.82 3.08 2.99
C ALA A 421 13.42 4.51 2.68
N LEU A 422 13.80 5.48 3.53
CA LEU A 422 13.60 6.90 3.28
C LEU A 422 14.26 7.31 1.95
N ARG A 423 15.50 6.90 1.72
CA ARG A 423 16.22 7.17 0.46
C ARG A 423 15.50 6.57 -0.75
N GLY A 424 15.03 5.32 -0.66
CA GLY A 424 14.31 4.63 -1.73
C GLY A 424 13.01 5.32 -2.13
N LEU A 425 12.40 6.05 -1.19
CA LEU A 425 11.22 6.89 -1.42
C LEU A 425 11.55 8.33 -1.83
N GLY A 426 12.83 8.66 -2.03
CA GLY A 426 13.28 10.02 -2.36
C GLY A 426 13.14 11.01 -1.19
N ILE A 427 13.01 10.53 0.03
CA ILE A 427 12.85 11.36 1.23
C ILE A 427 14.24 11.66 1.81
N ARG A 428 14.57 12.95 1.90
CA ARG A 428 15.75 13.45 2.61
C ARG A 428 15.32 14.10 3.92
N PRO A 429 15.52 13.46 5.09
CA PRO A 429 15.11 14.04 6.35
C PRO A 429 15.95 15.27 6.71
N GLY A 430 15.31 16.28 7.29
CA GLY A 430 15.98 17.46 7.86
C GLY A 430 16.40 17.25 9.31
N VAL A 431 15.68 16.37 10.02
CA VAL A 431 15.94 15.97 11.40
C VAL A 431 15.82 14.47 11.52
N LEU A 432 16.79 13.84 12.17
CA LEU A 432 16.77 12.44 12.56
C LEU A 432 16.45 12.34 14.05
N HIS A 433 15.24 11.92 14.42
CA HIS A 433 14.85 11.73 15.83
C HIS A 433 14.91 10.26 16.18
N LEU A 434 15.80 9.91 17.10
CA LEU A 434 16.00 8.55 17.61
C LEU A 434 15.29 8.39 18.97
N ASN A 435 14.26 7.57 19.01
CA ASN A 435 13.52 7.22 20.22
C ASN A 435 14.19 6.02 20.92
N GLU A 436 15.04 6.31 21.90
CA GLU A 436 15.96 5.36 22.55
C GLU A 436 17.06 4.80 21.61
N GLY A 437 17.97 3.99 22.15
CA GLY A 437 19.15 3.46 21.46
C GLY A 437 18.88 2.51 20.29
N HIS A 438 17.67 1.96 20.15
CA HIS A 438 17.35 0.87 19.20
C HIS A 438 17.54 1.24 17.73
N SER A 439 17.58 2.53 17.41
CA SER A 439 17.75 3.05 16.05
C SER A 439 19.09 3.77 15.85
N ALA A 440 20.03 3.62 16.79
CA ALA A 440 21.30 4.36 16.79
C ALA A 440 22.10 4.20 15.48
N PHE A 441 22.01 3.04 14.82
CA PHE A 441 22.70 2.78 13.56
C PHE A 441 22.18 3.63 12.38
N ALA A 442 21.01 4.27 12.50
CA ALA A 442 20.52 5.23 11.51
C ALA A 442 21.51 6.40 11.32
N ALA A 443 22.14 6.88 12.41
CA ALA A 443 23.12 7.95 12.31
C ALA A 443 24.35 7.53 11.48
N LEU A 444 24.80 6.28 11.61
CA LEU A 444 25.93 5.76 10.83
C LEU A 444 25.59 5.65 9.34
N GLU A 445 24.43 5.08 9.00
CA GLU A 445 23.99 5.00 7.60
C GLU A 445 23.76 6.39 7.00
N MET A 446 23.25 7.35 7.79
CA MET A 446 23.12 8.73 7.35
C MET A 446 24.48 9.37 7.05
N ILE A 447 25.51 9.11 7.88
CA ILE A 447 26.89 9.56 7.60
C ILE A 447 27.38 8.98 6.28
N ARG A 448 27.26 7.65 6.10
CA ARG A 448 27.64 6.98 4.86
C ARG A 448 26.91 7.58 3.66
N GLN A 449 25.62 7.85 3.81
CA GLN A 449 24.81 8.45 2.76
C GLN A 449 25.29 9.85 2.40
N ARG A 450 25.59 10.71 3.38
CA ARG A 450 26.16 12.05 3.15
C ARG A 450 27.51 12.01 2.44
N MET A 451 28.36 11.08 2.81
CA MET A 451 29.65 10.90 2.14
C MET A 451 29.47 10.51 0.66
N VAL A 452 28.53 9.61 0.37
CA VAL A 452 28.28 9.13 -1.00
C VAL A 452 27.51 10.14 -1.85
N ASP A 453 26.45 10.72 -1.31
CA ASP A 453 25.51 11.56 -2.06
C ASP A 453 26.01 13.02 -2.18
N ASP A 454 26.65 13.54 -1.13
CA ASP A 454 27.11 14.93 -1.07
C ASP A 454 28.65 15.07 -1.23
N GLY A 455 29.40 13.96 -1.30
CA GLY A 455 30.85 13.96 -1.46
C GLY A 455 31.63 14.46 -0.23
N LEU A 456 30.99 14.50 0.94
CA LEU A 456 31.59 14.98 2.19
C LEU A 456 32.64 14.01 2.72
N THR A 457 33.65 14.55 3.41
CA THR A 457 34.53 13.70 4.22
C THR A 457 33.77 13.11 5.41
N ARG A 458 34.26 12.01 5.98
CA ARG A 458 33.70 11.40 7.20
C ARG A 458 33.50 12.41 8.33
N GLN A 459 34.46 13.32 8.54
CA GLN A 459 34.41 14.28 9.63
C GLN A 459 33.33 15.35 9.41
N GLU A 460 33.16 15.81 8.18
CA GLU A 460 32.12 16.77 7.80
C GLU A 460 30.73 16.13 7.89
N ALA A 461 30.57 14.95 7.30
CA ALA A 461 29.33 14.18 7.36
C ALA A 461 28.92 13.88 8.81
N ALA A 462 29.85 13.44 9.66
CA ALA A 462 29.57 13.19 11.08
C ALA A 462 29.13 14.46 11.82
N ARG A 463 29.76 15.60 11.55
CA ARG A 463 29.36 16.88 12.18
C ARG A 463 27.97 17.31 11.74
N GLU A 464 27.65 17.18 10.45
CA GLU A 464 26.34 17.55 9.93
C GLU A 464 25.24 16.63 10.47
N VAL A 465 25.44 15.31 10.42
CA VAL A 465 24.48 14.34 10.94
C VAL A 465 24.27 14.53 12.44
N ALA A 466 25.34 14.79 13.21
CA ALA A 466 25.20 15.10 14.63
C ALA A 466 24.33 16.35 14.87
N ALA A 467 24.48 17.40 14.07
CA ALA A 467 23.65 18.61 14.18
C ALA A 467 22.18 18.38 13.77
N GLN A 468 21.91 17.36 12.95
CA GLN A 468 20.58 16.96 12.50
C GLN A 468 19.92 15.92 13.42
N THR A 469 20.65 15.35 14.39
CA THR A 469 20.18 14.21 15.18
C THR A 469 19.67 14.66 16.55
N CYS A 470 18.44 14.29 16.87
CA CYS A 470 17.85 14.41 18.19
C CYS A 470 17.75 13.00 18.81
N PHE A 471 18.41 12.79 19.95
CA PHE A 471 18.34 11.53 20.69
C PHE A 471 17.52 11.73 21.96
N THR A 472 16.51 10.88 22.15
CA THR A 472 15.71 10.85 23.39
C THR A 472 15.95 9.55 24.12
N THR A 473 16.31 9.62 25.40
CA THR A 473 16.45 8.45 26.27
C THR A 473 15.38 8.47 27.35
N HIS A 474 14.79 7.31 27.60
CA HIS A 474 13.72 7.10 28.58
C HIS A 474 14.18 6.22 29.74
N THR A 475 15.27 5.49 29.55
CA THR A 475 15.83 4.60 30.55
C THR A 475 16.96 5.29 31.33
N PRO A 476 16.74 5.63 32.62
CA PRO A 476 17.77 6.30 33.43
C PRO A 476 18.85 5.34 33.97
N VAL A 477 18.70 4.03 33.73
CA VAL A 477 19.58 2.98 34.27
C VAL A 477 20.37 2.25 33.18
N PRO A 478 21.66 1.94 33.39
CA PRO A 478 22.50 1.29 32.37
C PRO A 478 22.02 -0.09 31.89
N ALA A 479 21.18 -0.76 32.68
CA ALA A 479 20.70 -2.12 32.40
C ALA A 479 19.67 -2.18 31.27
N GLY A 480 19.00 -1.08 30.94
CA GLY A 480 18.07 -1.03 29.79
C GLY A 480 18.70 -0.50 28.51
N HIS A 481 20.03 -0.44 28.45
CA HIS A 481 20.76 -0.09 27.22
C HIS A 481 21.33 -1.35 26.59
N ASP A 482 20.97 -1.59 25.34
CA ASP A 482 21.53 -2.70 24.55
C ASP A 482 23.06 -2.53 24.42
N ARG A 483 23.81 -3.61 24.69
CA ARG A 483 25.29 -3.63 24.61
C ARG A 483 25.74 -4.80 23.77
N PHE A 484 26.37 -4.50 22.64
CA PHE A 484 26.90 -5.50 21.74
C PHE A 484 28.42 -5.61 21.89
N ASN A 485 28.94 -6.83 21.89
CA ASN A 485 30.38 -7.05 21.89
C ASN A 485 30.98 -6.66 20.52
N SER A 486 32.28 -6.42 20.49
CA SER A 486 32.99 -5.97 19.29
C SER A 486 32.91 -6.96 18.13
N GLN A 487 32.82 -8.26 18.41
CA GLN A 487 32.69 -9.29 17.40
C GLN A 487 31.35 -9.19 16.67
N LEU A 488 30.24 -9.04 17.40
CA LEU A 488 28.91 -8.83 16.83
C LEU A 488 28.84 -7.55 15.99
N ILE A 489 29.44 -6.45 16.47
CA ILE A 489 29.53 -5.20 15.72
C ILE A 489 30.31 -5.40 14.41
N ALA A 490 31.49 -6.02 14.47
CA ALA A 490 32.32 -6.26 13.28
C ALA A 490 31.64 -7.19 12.27
N GLU A 491 30.85 -8.14 12.73
CA GLU A 491 30.11 -9.08 11.89
C GLU A 491 28.95 -8.40 11.14
N HIS A 492 28.16 -7.59 11.84
CA HIS A 492 26.92 -7.01 11.29
C HIS A 492 27.13 -5.64 10.65
N LEU A 493 27.93 -4.78 11.27
CA LEU A 493 28.22 -3.43 10.78
C LEU A 493 29.54 -3.32 10.03
N GLY A 494 30.34 -4.40 9.93
CA GLY A 494 31.64 -4.39 9.24
C GLY A 494 31.62 -3.72 7.87
N PRO A 495 30.73 -4.13 6.94
CA PRO A 495 30.63 -3.51 5.62
C PRO A 495 30.26 -2.02 5.67
N LEU A 496 29.41 -1.61 6.61
CA LEU A 496 29.05 -0.20 6.81
C LEU A 496 30.24 0.60 7.37
N ALA A 497 30.95 0.05 8.35
CA ALA A 497 32.12 0.68 8.96
C ALA A 497 33.28 0.84 7.97
N GLU A 498 33.45 -0.08 7.04
CA GLU A 498 34.43 0.00 5.94
C GLU A 498 34.04 1.06 4.89
N ALA A 499 32.74 1.37 4.78
CA ALA A 499 32.21 2.37 3.86
C ALA A 499 32.15 3.81 4.43
N ILE A 500 32.53 4.02 5.70
CA ILE A 500 32.57 5.31 6.41
C ILE A 500 33.99 5.64 6.87
#